data_AF-A0A1I7UY07-F1
#
_entry.id   AF-A0A1I7UY07-F1
#
_cell.length_a   1.000
_cell.length_b   1.000
_cell.length_c   1.000
_cell.angle_alpha   90.00
_cell.angle_beta   90.00
_cell.angle_gamma   90.00
#
_symmetry.space_group_name_H-M   'P 1'
#
loop_
_entity.id
_entity.type
_entity.pdbx_description
1 polymer ?
#
loop_
_entity_poly.entity_id
_entity_poly.type
_entity_poly.pdbx_seq_one_letter_code
_entity_poly.pdbx_strand_id
1 'polypeptide(L)'
;MFELFRNPRKMHSVDSAFLLPNSKFLFLVFPFIVFHLQNFVPQPLAATFENFSNNMKNAGLSRKSYQALQSYQLRYMKRFHSESYESFLNQRKKFDEARRKMDQAKADVRDAKTTTAIEKKAICYQLTVDDFDQQTEELIKIIEALPKLKQGYIRDIILVLAKHKSYHIDMSKFFAASCA
;
A
#
# COMPACT_ATOMS: atom_id res chain seq x y z
N MET A 1 1.35 -16.37 7.03
CA MET A 1 1.47 -14.97 6.54
C MET A 1 1.54 -14.88 5.01
N PHE A 2 2.19 -15.82 4.30
CA PHE A 2 2.23 -15.87 2.83
C PHE A 2 0.92 -16.23 2.13
N GLU A 3 -0.05 -16.86 2.81
CA GLU A 3 -1.35 -17.22 2.22
C GLU A 3 -2.30 -16.04 1.96
N LEU A 4 -2.08 -14.90 2.62
CA LEU A 4 -2.94 -13.71 2.46
C LEU A 4 -2.71 -12.98 1.12
N PHE A 5 -1.56 -13.17 0.48
CA PHE A 5 -1.23 -12.57 -0.81
C PHE A 5 -1.69 -13.39 -2.01
N ARG A 6 -2.23 -14.60 -1.80
CA ARG A 6 -2.66 -15.51 -2.87
C ARG A 6 -4.14 -15.36 -3.25
N ASN A 7 -4.93 -14.60 -2.48
CA ASN A 7 -6.37 -14.51 -2.69
C ASN A 7 -6.91 -13.09 -2.45
N PRO A 8 -7.18 -12.30 -3.51
CA PRO A 8 -7.65 -10.92 -3.39
C PRO A 8 -9.01 -10.78 -2.69
N ARG A 9 -9.80 -11.87 -2.58
CA ARG A 9 -11.08 -11.87 -1.85
C ARG A 9 -10.93 -11.84 -0.33
N LYS A 10 -9.78 -12.27 0.23
CA LYS A 10 -9.55 -12.23 1.69
C LYS A 10 -9.17 -10.84 2.19
N MET A 11 -8.73 -9.93 1.32
CA MET A 11 -8.31 -8.58 1.69
C MET A 11 -9.50 -7.68 2.04
N HIS A 12 -10.65 -7.87 1.38
CA HIS A 12 -11.91 -7.20 1.71
C HIS A 12 -12.47 -7.56 3.10
N SER A 13 -12.10 -8.72 3.66
CA SER A 13 -12.56 -9.15 4.99
C SER A 13 -11.77 -8.52 6.13
N VAL A 14 -10.56 -7.99 5.87
CA VAL A 14 -9.74 -7.31 6.90
C VAL A 14 -10.17 -5.84 7.03
N ASP A 15 -10.73 -5.27 5.97
CA ASP A 15 -11.24 -3.89 5.92
C ASP A 15 -12.36 -3.64 6.96
N SER A 16 -13.16 -4.65 7.32
CA SER A 16 -14.26 -4.53 8.30
C SER A 16 -13.83 -4.69 9.76
N ALA A 17 -12.66 -5.25 10.04
CA ALA A 17 -12.16 -5.43 11.40
C ALA A 17 -11.35 -4.22 11.91
N PHE A 18 -10.71 -3.46 11.01
CA PHE A 18 -9.85 -2.33 11.39
C PHE A 18 -10.52 -0.95 11.32
N LEU A 19 -11.69 -0.86 10.68
CA LEU A 19 -12.50 0.34 10.65
C LEU A 19 -13.67 0.18 11.61
N LEU A 20 -13.49 0.57 12.89
CA LEU A 20 -14.61 0.73 13.82
C LEU A 20 -15.60 1.76 13.25
N PRO A 21 -16.77 1.34 12.70
CA PRO A 21 -17.64 2.23 11.92
C PRO A 21 -18.32 3.29 12.80
N ASN A 22 -18.48 3.02 14.10
CA ASN A 22 -19.31 3.82 15.00
C ASN A 22 -18.57 4.89 15.82
N SER A 23 -17.28 5.08 15.58
CA SER A 23 -16.44 5.90 16.47
C SER A 23 -16.26 7.35 16.01
N LYS A 24 -16.79 7.75 14.83
CA LYS A 24 -16.70 9.12 14.30
C LYS A 24 -17.69 10.08 14.99
N PHE A 25 -18.87 9.56 15.33
CA PHE A 25 -19.94 10.35 15.97
C PHE A 25 -19.52 10.82 17.37
N LEU A 26 -18.90 9.94 18.15
CA LEU A 26 -18.53 10.22 19.53
C LEU A 26 -17.47 11.34 19.69
N PHE A 27 -16.68 11.65 18.66
CA PHE A 27 -15.60 12.65 18.73
C PHE A 27 -15.91 13.97 18.01
N LEU A 28 -16.89 13.98 17.10
CA LEU A 28 -17.40 15.22 16.49
C LEU A 28 -18.41 15.92 17.40
N VAL A 29 -19.18 15.14 18.16
CA VAL A 29 -20.24 15.68 19.05
C VAL A 29 -19.69 16.00 20.45
N PHE A 30 -18.58 15.37 20.86
CA PHE A 30 -17.98 15.59 22.18
C PHE A 30 -17.58 17.04 22.48
N PRO A 31 -16.88 17.77 21.59
CA PRO A 31 -16.49 19.15 21.86
C PRO A 31 -17.71 20.06 22.09
N PHE A 32 -18.79 19.80 21.36
CA PHE A 32 -20.06 20.51 21.49
C PHE A 32 -20.77 20.20 22.81
N ILE A 33 -20.81 18.91 23.20
CA ILE A 33 -21.39 18.47 24.49
C ILE A 33 -20.59 19.06 25.66
N VAL A 34 -19.27 19.00 25.61
CA VAL A 34 -18.40 19.49 26.68
C VAL A 34 -18.52 21.00 26.87
N PHE A 35 -18.59 21.76 25.78
CA PHE A 35 -18.81 23.21 25.83
C PHE A 35 -20.15 23.58 26.47
N HIS A 36 -21.22 22.84 26.15
CA HIS A 36 -22.54 23.07 26.74
C HIS A 36 -22.61 22.66 28.21
N LEU A 37 -21.90 21.60 28.61
CA LEU A 37 -21.93 21.09 29.98
C LEU A 37 -21.10 21.92 30.96
N GLN A 38 -20.10 22.70 30.52
CA GLN A 38 -19.28 23.54 31.42
C GLN A 38 -20.11 24.45 32.33
N ASN A 39 -21.22 24.98 31.81
CA ASN A 39 -22.09 25.89 32.57
C ASN A 39 -22.98 25.20 33.61
N PHE A 40 -23.05 23.86 33.58
CA PHE A 40 -23.91 23.05 34.46
C PHE A 40 -23.10 22.17 35.43
N VAL A 41 -21.78 22.27 35.42
CA VAL A 41 -20.91 21.50 36.31
C VAL A 41 -20.88 22.14 37.70
N PRO A 42 -21.19 21.40 38.78
CA PRO A 42 -21.04 21.91 40.14
C PRO A 42 -19.60 22.37 40.41
N GLN A 43 -19.42 23.51 41.08
CA GLN A 43 -18.13 24.07 41.50
C GLN A 43 -17.10 23.03 42.03
N PRO A 44 -17.44 22.08 42.93
CA PRO A 44 -16.46 21.10 43.41
C PRO A 44 -15.97 20.09 42.35
N LEU A 45 -16.69 19.95 41.23
CA LEU A 45 -16.36 19.04 40.13
C LEU A 45 -15.74 19.75 38.92
N ALA A 46 -15.65 21.09 38.95
CA ALA A 46 -15.18 21.90 37.83
C ALA A 46 -13.76 21.54 37.40
N ALA A 47 -12.84 21.36 38.35
CA ALA A 47 -11.45 21.00 38.07
C ALA A 47 -11.32 19.59 37.46
N THR A 48 -12.07 18.61 37.98
CA THR A 48 -12.10 17.24 37.43
C THR A 48 -12.68 17.23 36.01
N PHE A 49 -13.74 18.00 35.76
CA PHE A 49 -14.35 18.14 34.44
C PHE A 49 -13.40 18.81 33.44
N GLU A 50 -12.65 19.83 33.87
CA GLU A 50 -11.65 20.49 33.04
C GLU A 50 -10.50 19.53 32.67
N ASN A 51 -9.98 18.77 33.64
CA ASN A 51 -8.97 17.72 33.38
C ASN A 51 -9.49 16.67 32.40
N PHE A 52 -10.71 16.18 32.60
CA PHE A 52 -11.36 15.24 31.68
C PHE A 52 -11.48 15.82 30.26
N SER A 53 -11.94 17.08 30.13
CA SER A 53 -12.08 17.79 28.86
C SER A 53 -10.75 17.90 28.11
N ASN A 54 -9.69 18.31 28.82
CA ASN A 54 -8.34 18.43 28.27
C ASN A 54 -7.78 17.08 27.81
N ASN A 55 -7.96 16.02 28.61
CA ASN A 55 -7.55 14.66 28.25
C ASN A 55 -8.32 14.14 27.02
N MET A 56 -9.62 14.40 26.93
CA MET A 56 -10.44 14.02 25.77
C MET A 56 -10.05 14.78 24.50
N LYS A 57 -9.68 16.06 24.62
CA LYS A 57 -9.15 16.84 23.49
C LYS A 57 -7.82 16.25 22.99
N ASN A 58 -6.92 15.91 23.90
CA ASN A 58 -5.63 15.28 23.57
C ASN A 58 -5.81 13.89 22.94
N ALA A 59 -6.75 13.08 23.45
CA ALA A 59 -7.13 11.81 22.86
C ALA A 59 -7.68 11.98 21.43
N GLY A 60 -8.51 13.00 21.20
CA GLY A 60 -9.02 13.35 19.87
C GLY A 60 -7.90 13.70 18.87
N LEU A 61 -6.91 14.49 19.30
CA LEU A 61 -5.76 14.85 18.48
C LEU A 61 -4.89 13.63 18.15
N SER A 62 -4.59 12.78 19.15
CA SER A 62 -3.83 11.54 18.97
C SER A 62 -4.51 10.62 17.95
N ARG A 63 -5.84 10.48 18.06
CA ARG A 63 -6.63 9.68 17.12
C ARG A 63 -6.63 10.24 15.71
N LYS A 64 -6.78 11.56 15.53
CA LYS A 64 -6.74 12.20 14.21
C LYS A 64 -5.39 11.97 13.53
N SER A 65 -4.29 12.12 14.27
CA SER A 65 -2.94 11.83 13.80
C SER A 65 -2.78 10.37 13.38
N TYR A 66 -3.22 9.44 14.23
CA TYR A 66 -3.18 8.01 13.95
C TYR A 66 -3.98 7.62 12.69
N GLN A 67 -5.20 8.15 12.54
CA GLN A 67 -6.03 7.90 11.35
C GLN A 67 -5.41 8.44 10.07
N ALA A 68 -4.80 9.62 10.11
CA ALA A 68 -4.13 10.22 8.95
C ALA A 68 -2.97 9.33 8.47
N LEU A 69 -2.13 8.88 9.42
CA LEU A 69 -1.03 7.96 9.15
C LEU A 69 -1.53 6.62 8.59
N GLN A 70 -2.50 5.99 9.26
CA GLN A 70 -3.04 4.70 8.86
C GLN A 70 -3.61 4.77 7.43
N SER A 71 -4.36 5.84 7.14
CA SER A 71 -4.95 6.05 5.81
C SER A 71 -3.89 6.26 4.74
N TYR A 72 -2.83 7.03 5.03
CA TYR A 72 -1.73 7.23 4.10
C TYR A 72 -1.01 5.91 3.78
N GLN A 73 -0.62 5.17 4.82
CA GLN A 73 0.13 3.92 4.67
C GLN A 73 -0.69 2.83 3.97
N LEU A 74 -1.98 2.68 4.30
CA LEU A 74 -2.87 1.74 3.60
C LEU A 74 -3.03 2.10 2.11
N ARG A 75 -3.17 3.38 1.78
CA ARG A 75 -3.23 3.82 0.38
C ARG A 75 -1.92 3.53 -0.35
N TYR A 76 -0.79 3.82 0.28
CA TYR A 76 0.53 3.54 -0.30
C TYR A 76 0.73 2.05 -0.57
N MET A 77 0.42 1.18 0.40
CA MET A 77 0.51 -0.27 0.22
C MET A 77 -0.42 -0.80 -0.87
N LYS A 78 -1.64 -0.25 -1.00
CA LYS A 78 -2.59 -0.64 -2.06
C LYS A 78 -2.08 -0.29 -3.47
N ARG A 79 -1.27 0.76 -3.63
CA ARG A 79 -0.70 1.17 -4.92
C ARG A 79 0.33 0.19 -5.49
N PHE A 80 0.92 -0.67 -4.65
CA PHE A 80 1.85 -1.70 -5.12
C PHE A 80 1.30 -2.50 -6.30
N HIS A 81 0.03 -2.89 -6.19
CA HIS A 81 -0.60 -3.72 -7.20
C HIS A 81 -0.72 -2.97 -8.53
N SER A 82 -1.27 -1.76 -8.51
CA SER A 82 -1.49 -0.96 -9.72
C SER A 82 -0.21 -0.41 -10.33
N GLU A 83 0.80 -0.08 -9.52
CA GLU A 83 2.00 0.63 -10.00
C GLU A 83 3.17 -0.32 -10.27
N SER A 84 3.44 -1.28 -9.39
CA SER A 84 4.60 -2.17 -9.51
C SER A 84 4.25 -3.52 -10.13
N TYR A 85 3.16 -4.14 -9.68
CA TYR A 85 2.81 -5.49 -10.14
C TYR A 85 2.25 -5.50 -11.58
N GLU A 86 1.34 -4.59 -11.91
CA GLU A 86 0.84 -4.42 -13.29
C GLU A 86 1.98 -4.05 -14.27
N SER A 87 2.90 -3.18 -13.85
CA SER A 87 4.09 -2.85 -14.66
C SER A 87 4.94 -4.09 -14.97
N PHE A 88 5.20 -4.94 -13.98
CA PHE A 88 5.90 -6.21 -14.17
C PHE A 88 5.14 -7.15 -15.12
N LEU A 89 3.82 -7.30 -14.96
CA LEU A 89 3.02 -8.15 -15.84
C LEU A 89 3.06 -7.66 -17.29
N ASN A 90 2.94 -6.35 -17.49
CA ASN A 90 3.00 -5.75 -18.82
C ASN A 90 4.38 -5.96 -19.47
N GLN A 91 5.47 -5.77 -18.72
CA GLN A 91 6.81 -6.01 -19.24
C GLN A 91 7.06 -7.47 -19.56
N ARG A 92 6.61 -8.39 -18.69
CA ARG A 92 6.67 -9.82 -18.94
C ARG A 92 5.93 -10.21 -20.23
N LYS A 93 4.74 -9.62 -20.47
CA LYS A 93 3.98 -9.84 -21.70
C LYS A 93 4.76 -9.39 -22.94
N LYS A 94 5.39 -8.22 -22.91
CA LYS A 94 6.24 -7.73 -24.01
C LYS A 94 7.43 -8.65 -24.27
N PHE A 95 8.10 -9.10 -23.22
CA PHE A 95 9.18 -10.09 -23.32
C PHE A 95 8.70 -11.40 -23.97
N ASP A 96 7.56 -11.94 -23.53
CA ASP A 96 6.98 -13.16 -24.11
C ASP A 96 6.60 -12.96 -25.60
N GLU A 97 6.10 -11.77 -25.97
CA GLU A 97 5.81 -11.42 -27.37
C GLU A 97 7.08 -11.28 -28.22
N ALA A 98 8.11 -10.59 -27.72
CA ALA A 98 9.39 -10.43 -28.41
C ALA A 98 10.08 -11.79 -28.64
N ARG A 99 10.04 -12.68 -27.63
CA ARG A 99 10.54 -14.05 -27.76
C ARG A 99 9.85 -14.81 -28.88
N ARG A 100 8.52 -14.75 -28.96
CA ARG A 100 7.75 -15.43 -30.02
C ARG A 100 8.09 -14.89 -31.40
N LYS A 101 8.25 -13.56 -31.53
CA LYS A 101 8.66 -12.93 -32.79
C LYS A 101 10.05 -13.37 -33.23
N MET A 102 10.99 -13.42 -32.30
CA MET A 102 12.36 -13.89 -32.55
C MET A 102 12.36 -15.37 -32.98
N ASP A 103 11.64 -16.23 -32.27
CA ASP A 103 11.52 -17.66 -32.63
C ASP A 103 10.90 -17.85 -34.01
N GLN A 104 9.88 -17.06 -34.36
CA GLN A 104 9.28 -17.07 -35.69
C GLN A 104 10.26 -16.60 -36.77
N ALA A 105 10.95 -15.48 -36.56
CA ALA A 105 11.92 -14.96 -37.52
C ALA A 105 13.08 -15.94 -37.73
N LYS A 106 13.52 -16.64 -36.68
CA LYS A 106 14.51 -17.71 -36.76
C LYS A 106 14.02 -18.87 -37.63
N ALA A 107 12.77 -19.30 -37.45
CA ALA A 107 12.17 -20.33 -38.28
C ALA A 107 12.08 -19.89 -39.76
N ASP A 108 11.71 -18.63 -40.00
CA ASP A 108 11.61 -18.08 -41.35
C ASP A 108 12.95 -18.07 -42.08
N VAL A 109 14.05 -17.75 -41.38
CA VAL A 109 15.43 -17.84 -41.91
C VAL A 109 15.78 -19.27 -42.26
N ARG A 110 15.49 -20.23 -41.36
CA ARG A 110 15.77 -21.65 -41.58
C ARG A 110 15.01 -22.21 -42.78
N ASP A 111 13.76 -21.77 -42.98
CA ASP A 111 12.88 -22.31 -44.02
C ASP A 111 13.09 -21.61 -45.39
N ALA A 112 13.96 -20.61 -45.47
CA ALA A 112 14.29 -19.94 -46.73
C ALA A 112 15.20 -20.80 -47.62
N LYS A 113 14.86 -20.87 -48.90
CA LYS A 113 15.53 -21.76 -49.88
C LYS A 113 16.51 -21.06 -50.81
N THR A 114 16.49 -19.74 -50.86
CA THR A 114 17.35 -18.95 -51.76
C THR A 114 18.23 -18.01 -50.95
N THR A 115 19.47 -17.78 -51.40
CA THR A 115 20.45 -16.93 -50.71
C THR A 115 19.91 -15.53 -50.44
N THR A 116 19.29 -14.90 -51.44
CA THR A 116 18.69 -13.55 -51.29
C THR A 116 17.53 -13.52 -50.28
N ALA A 117 16.75 -14.61 -50.17
CA ALA A 117 15.68 -14.70 -49.17
C ALA A 117 16.25 -14.92 -47.76
N ILE A 118 17.32 -15.71 -47.63
CA ILE A 118 18.04 -15.92 -46.38
C ILE A 118 18.60 -14.58 -45.87
N GLU A 119 19.29 -13.81 -46.72
CA GLU A 119 19.86 -12.50 -46.36
C GLU A 119 18.80 -11.52 -45.87
N LYS A 120 17.69 -11.36 -46.62
CA LYS A 120 16.60 -10.47 -46.21
C LYS A 120 15.98 -10.88 -44.88
N LYS A 121 15.75 -12.17 -44.66
CA LYS A 121 15.16 -12.67 -43.41
C LYS A 121 16.14 -12.65 -42.25
N ALA A 122 17.44 -12.82 -42.50
CA ALA A 122 18.47 -12.72 -41.47
C ALA A 122 18.53 -11.30 -40.88
N ILE A 123 18.34 -10.27 -41.70
CA ILE A 123 18.19 -8.88 -41.23
C ILE A 123 16.97 -8.76 -40.31
N CYS A 124 15.80 -9.30 -40.71
CA CYS A 124 14.61 -9.29 -39.87
C CYS A 124 14.82 -10.04 -38.55
N TYR A 125 15.48 -11.20 -38.58
CA TYR A 125 15.83 -11.95 -37.39
C TYR A 125 16.72 -11.12 -36.45
N GLN A 126 17.74 -10.45 -36.97
CA GLN A 126 18.61 -9.60 -36.15
C GLN A 126 17.83 -8.48 -35.46
N LEU A 127 16.92 -7.80 -36.17
CA LEU A 127 16.06 -6.77 -35.56
C LEU A 127 15.20 -7.33 -34.42
N THR A 128 14.69 -8.56 -34.55
CA THR A 128 13.91 -9.20 -33.48
C THR A 128 14.77 -9.70 -32.31
N VAL A 129 16.04 -10.03 -32.55
CA VAL A 129 17.00 -10.35 -31.48
C VAL A 129 17.28 -9.11 -30.67
N ASP A 130 17.55 -7.97 -31.32
CA ASP A 130 17.84 -6.70 -30.64
C ASP A 130 16.63 -6.25 -29.78
N ASP A 131 15.39 -6.37 -30.29
CA ASP A 131 14.17 -6.10 -29.51
C ASP A 131 14.02 -7.09 -28.33
N PHE A 132 14.27 -8.38 -28.53
CA PHE A 132 14.22 -9.38 -27.46
C PHE A 132 15.23 -9.07 -26.34
N ASP A 133 16.47 -8.71 -26.71
CA ASP A 133 17.50 -8.34 -25.75
C ASP A 133 17.10 -7.09 -24.96
N GLN A 134 16.57 -6.07 -25.64
CA GLN A 134 16.02 -4.87 -24.98
C GLN A 134 14.90 -5.22 -23.98
N GLN A 135 13.90 -6.01 -24.38
CA GLN A 135 12.81 -6.40 -23.47
C GLN A 135 13.32 -7.22 -22.29
N THR A 136 14.35 -8.04 -22.51
CA THR A 136 15.00 -8.86 -21.48
C THR A 136 15.71 -7.98 -20.44
N GLU A 137 16.50 -7.01 -20.88
CA GLU A 137 17.16 -6.06 -19.97
C GLU A 137 16.16 -5.27 -19.12
N GLU A 138 15.09 -4.78 -19.74
CA GLU A 138 14.02 -4.07 -19.04
C GLU A 138 13.34 -4.97 -17.99
N LEU A 139 13.07 -6.24 -18.33
CA LEU A 139 12.48 -7.19 -17.39
C LEU A 139 13.42 -7.52 -16.22
N ILE A 140 14.72 -7.71 -16.50
CA ILE A 140 15.74 -7.94 -15.47
C ILE A 140 15.79 -6.77 -14.49
N LYS A 141 15.82 -5.52 -14.98
CA LYS A 141 15.82 -4.32 -14.13
C LYS A 141 14.63 -4.29 -13.17
N ILE A 142 13.44 -4.68 -13.62
CA ILE A 142 12.25 -4.77 -12.77
C ILE A 142 12.44 -5.87 -11.70
N ILE A 143 12.89 -7.06 -12.10
CA ILE A 143 13.10 -8.20 -11.19
C ILE A 143 14.12 -7.86 -10.11
N GLU A 144 15.22 -7.21 -10.46
CA GLU A 144 16.27 -6.78 -9.52
C GLU A 144 15.79 -5.70 -8.54
N ALA A 145 14.78 -4.91 -8.92
CA ALA A 145 14.18 -3.91 -8.04
C ALA A 145 13.20 -4.51 -7.02
N LEU A 146 12.59 -5.67 -7.31
CA LEU A 146 11.56 -6.28 -6.46
C LEU A 146 11.99 -6.53 -5.01
N PRO A 147 13.22 -7.04 -4.71
CA PRO A 147 13.67 -7.21 -3.33
C PRO A 147 13.68 -5.90 -2.54
N LYS A 148 14.13 -4.79 -3.16
CA LYS A 148 14.17 -3.46 -2.53
C LYS A 148 12.75 -2.95 -2.26
N LEU A 149 11.84 -3.12 -3.21
CA LEU A 149 10.42 -2.77 -3.05
C LEU A 149 9.78 -3.56 -1.89
N LYS A 150 10.00 -4.88 -1.86
CA LYS A 150 9.52 -5.75 -0.77
C LYS A 150 10.01 -5.29 0.59
N GLN A 151 11.29 -4.94 0.71
CA GLN A 151 11.85 -4.40 1.96
C GLN A 151 11.24 -3.06 2.36
N GLY A 152 10.86 -2.21 1.40
CA GLY A 152 10.07 -0.99 1.64
C GLY A 152 8.74 -1.31 2.32
N TYR A 153 7.92 -2.15 1.69
CA TYR A 153 6.62 -2.52 2.25
C TYR A 153 6.69 -3.20 3.61
N ILE A 154 7.69 -4.06 3.84
CA ILE A 154 7.90 -4.67 5.16
C ILE A 154 8.16 -3.60 6.22
N ARG A 155 9.00 -2.61 5.92
CA ARG A 155 9.26 -1.49 6.84
C ARG A 155 8.00 -0.67 7.11
N ASP A 156 7.19 -0.41 6.09
CA ASP A 156 5.93 0.33 6.25
C ASP A 156 4.93 -0.42 7.12
N ILE A 157 4.80 -1.75 6.95
CA ILE A 157 3.95 -2.58 7.80
C ILE A 157 4.42 -2.51 9.27
N ILE A 158 5.72 -2.64 9.50
CA ILE A 158 6.30 -2.54 10.86
C ILE A 158 6.01 -1.16 11.45
N LEU A 159 6.16 -0.09 10.65
CA LEU A 159 5.89 1.28 11.08
C LEU A 159 4.43 1.46 11.49
N VAL A 160 3.49 0.96 10.69
CA VAL A 160 2.05 1.00 11.00
C VAL A 160 1.76 0.27 12.32
N LEU A 161 2.31 -0.93 12.50
CA LEU A 161 2.11 -1.71 13.73
C LEU A 161 2.72 -1.02 14.96
N ALA A 162 3.91 -0.46 14.83
CA ALA A 162 4.56 0.29 15.91
C ALA A 162 3.72 1.51 16.31
N LYS A 163 3.21 2.26 15.32
CA LYS A 163 2.37 3.44 15.56
C LYS A 163 0.99 3.07 16.10
N HIS A 164 0.42 1.94 15.68
CA HIS A 164 -0.80 1.39 16.27
C HIS A 164 -0.62 1.07 17.75
N LYS A 165 0.48 0.41 18.11
CA LYS A 165 0.83 0.14 19.52
C LYS A 165 0.98 1.43 20.32
N SER A 166 1.75 2.40 19.82
CA SER A 166 1.93 3.69 20.49
C SER A 166 0.60 4.42 20.70
N TYR A 167 -0.26 4.47 19.68
CA TYR A 167 -1.59 5.07 19.80
C TYR A 167 -2.40 4.46 20.95
N HIS A 168 -2.44 3.12 21.06
CA HIS A 168 -3.19 2.47 22.13
C HIS A 168 -2.59 2.72 23.53
N ILE A 169 -1.26 2.84 23.63
CA ILE A 169 -0.58 3.22 24.86
C ILE A 169 -0.92 4.67 25.24
N ASP A 170 -0.95 5.59 24.28
CA ASP A 170 -1.26 6.99 24.56
C ASP A 170 -2.73 7.16 24.94
N MET A 171 -3.64 6.45 24.26
CA MET A 171 -5.05 6.44 24.62
C MET A 171 -5.29 5.88 26.03
N SER A 172 -4.60 4.81 26.44
CA SER A 172 -4.77 4.28 27.79
C SER A 172 -4.30 5.27 28.86
N LYS A 173 -3.23 6.03 28.60
CA LYS A 173 -2.79 7.12 29.50
C LYS A 173 -3.82 8.22 29.61
N PHE A 174 -4.41 8.67 28.49
CA PHE A 174 -5.44 9.71 28.53
C PHE A 174 -6.68 9.25 29.32
N PHE A 175 -7.09 7.99 29.18
CA PHE A 175 -8.22 7.47 29.94
C PHE A 175 -7.89 7.24 31.41
N ALA A 176 -6.71 6.70 31.74
CA ALA A 176 -6.28 6.52 33.13
C ALA A 176 -6.17 7.87 33.87
N ALA A 177 -5.61 8.90 33.22
CA ALA A 177 -5.49 10.23 33.78
C ALA A 177 -6.84 10.99 33.88
N SER A 178 -7.88 10.49 33.22
CA SER A 178 -9.23 11.06 33.28
C SER A 178 -10.11 10.47 34.40
N CYS A 179 -9.66 9.39 35.03
CA CYS A 179 -10.33 8.71 36.15
C CYS A 179 -9.71 9.03 37.53
N ALA A 180 -8.63 9.81 37.56
CA ALA A 180 -7.92 10.26 38.76
C ALA A 180 -8.32 11.69 39.12
#